data_AF-A0A1B6ICB2-F1
#
_entry.id   AF-A0A1B6ICB2-F1
#
_cell.length_a   1.000
_cell.length_b   1.000
_cell.length_c   1.000
_cell.angle_alpha   90.00
_cell.angle_beta   90.00
_cell.angle_gamma   90.00
#
_symmetry.space_group_name_H-M   'P 1'
#
loop_
_entity.id
_entity.type
_entity.pdbx_description
1 polymer ?
#
loop_
_entity_poly.entity_id
_entity_poly.type
_entity_poly.pdbx_seq_one_letter_code
_entity_poly.pdbx_strand_id
1 'polypeptide(L)'
;RLPSFTAQEIEELKGSSDFFGLNHYFTRSATNGSQGKDPSRQLDSGSVVGHLSLYAPGFRSLLNWVKEEYNNPQIFVTENGLIDNSEFEDTRRIQYYHDYLQGLLEAIY
;
A
#
# COMPACT_ATOMS: atom_id res chain seq x y z
N ARG A 1 -11.86 6.62 17.45
CA ARG A 1 -11.39 5.78 18.59
C ARG A 1 -11.53 4.31 18.20
N LEU A 2 -10.50 3.50 18.48
CA LEU A 2 -10.37 2.12 18.01
C LEU A 2 -11.02 1.13 19.00
N PRO A 3 -11.86 0.18 18.56
CA PRO A 3 -12.40 -0.89 19.40
C PRO A 3 -11.32 -1.87 19.88
N SER A 4 -11.60 -2.58 20.96
CA SER A 4 -10.78 -3.69 21.45
C SER A 4 -11.36 -5.03 21.01
N PHE A 5 -10.51 -5.99 20.70
CA PHE A 5 -10.91 -7.37 20.47
C PHE A 5 -10.99 -8.16 21.79
N THR A 6 -11.92 -9.10 21.86
CA THR A 6 -11.95 -10.16 22.86
C THR A 6 -10.85 -11.19 22.62
N ALA A 7 -10.56 -12.03 23.61
CA ALA A 7 -9.57 -13.10 23.47
C ALA A 7 -9.92 -14.09 22.35
N GLN A 8 -11.21 -14.43 22.22
CA GLN A 8 -11.71 -15.32 21.17
C GLN A 8 -11.54 -14.71 19.77
N GLU A 9 -11.91 -13.44 19.57
CA GLU A 9 -11.72 -12.77 18.27
C GLU A 9 -10.23 -12.68 17.88
N ILE A 10 -9.35 -12.46 18.85
CA ILE A 10 -7.89 -12.47 18.62
C ILE A 10 -7.43 -13.85 18.12
N GLU A 11 -7.93 -14.93 18.71
CA GLU A 11 -7.61 -16.30 18.30
C GLU A 11 -8.15 -16.60 16.89
N GLU A 12 -9.38 -16.18 16.58
CA GLU A 12 -10.01 -16.38 15.28
C GLU A 12 -9.33 -15.57 14.15
N LEU A 13 -8.88 -14.34 14.43
CA LEU A 13 -8.29 -13.46 13.40
C LEU A 13 -6.82 -13.78 13.11
N LYS A 14 -6.06 -14.24 14.09
CA LYS A 14 -4.62 -14.52 13.92
C LYS A 14 -4.41 -15.68 12.94
N GLY A 15 -3.74 -15.40 11.83
CA GLY A 15 -3.45 -16.41 10.80
C GLY A 15 -4.66 -16.81 9.96
N SER A 16 -5.74 -16.01 9.96
CA SER A 16 -6.98 -16.27 9.23
C SER A 16 -6.91 -16.08 7.71
N SER A 17 -5.71 -15.90 7.15
CA SER A 17 -5.49 -15.66 5.72
C SER A 17 -4.38 -16.57 5.18
N ASP A 18 -4.65 -17.26 4.07
CA ASP A 18 -3.65 -18.09 3.39
C ASP A 18 -2.66 -17.26 2.54
N PHE A 19 -3.11 -16.09 2.06
CA PHE A 19 -2.31 -15.17 1.25
C PHE A 19 -2.73 -13.71 1.49
N PHE A 20 -1.88 -12.78 1.07
CA PHE A 20 -2.11 -11.35 1.14
C PHE A 20 -2.41 -10.77 -0.25
N GLY A 21 -3.65 -10.34 -0.47
CA GLY A 21 -4.04 -9.57 -1.65
C GLY A 21 -3.65 -8.11 -1.49
N LEU A 22 -2.79 -7.60 -2.39
CA LEU A 22 -2.28 -6.24 -2.35
C LEU A 22 -2.82 -5.41 -3.52
N ASN A 23 -3.50 -4.32 -3.17
CA ASN A 23 -3.85 -3.25 -4.11
C ASN A 23 -2.90 -2.08 -3.90
N HIS A 24 -2.17 -1.68 -4.94
CA HIS A 24 -1.25 -0.55 -4.85
C HIS A 24 -1.24 0.28 -6.14
N TYR A 25 -1.29 1.60 -5.99
CA TYR A 25 -1.46 2.54 -7.11
C TYR A 25 -0.47 3.71 -7.09
N PHE A 26 -0.20 4.26 -5.91
CA PHE A 26 0.63 5.45 -5.69
C PHE A 26 1.17 5.47 -4.26
N THR A 27 2.17 6.31 -4.02
CA THR A 27 2.75 6.55 -2.70
C THR A 27 2.53 7.99 -2.28
N ARG A 28 2.44 8.25 -0.97
CA ARG A 28 2.35 9.59 -0.41
C ARG A 28 3.55 9.90 0.47
N SER A 29 4.06 11.12 0.40
CA SER A 29 5.02 11.62 1.38
C SER A 29 4.33 11.83 2.73
N ALA A 30 5.00 11.53 3.83
CA ALA A 30 4.50 11.82 5.17
C ALA A 30 5.62 12.38 6.05
N THR A 31 5.24 13.25 6.99
CA THR A 31 6.13 13.75 8.04
C THR A 31 5.45 13.60 9.39
N ASN A 32 6.23 13.44 10.45
CA ASN A 32 5.71 13.42 11.81
C ASN A 32 4.93 14.73 12.11
N GLY A 33 3.75 14.59 12.70
CA GLY A 33 2.90 15.72 13.10
C GLY A 33 1.41 15.39 13.03
N SER A 34 0.55 16.26 13.51
CA SER A 34 -0.90 16.01 13.56
C SER A 34 -1.64 16.88 12.56
N GLN A 35 -2.55 16.29 11.79
CA GLN A 35 -3.46 17.00 10.87
C GLN A 35 -4.88 16.50 11.08
N GLY A 36 -5.89 17.36 10.97
CA GLY A 36 -7.30 16.97 11.14
C GLY A 36 -7.98 17.74 12.27
N LYS A 37 -9.30 17.57 12.39
CA LYS A 37 -10.11 18.19 13.45
C LYS A 37 -10.58 17.12 14.45
N ASP A 38 -11.01 17.56 15.63
CA ASP A 38 -11.52 16.68 16.67
C ASP A 38 -12.92 16.14 16.34
N PRO A 39 -13.16 14.82 16.44
CA PRO A 39 -12.24 13.67 16.30
C PRO A 39 -12.19 13.10 14.86
N SER A 40 -11.00 12.69 14.37
CA SER A 40 -10.82 12.19 12.99
C SER A 40 -9.61 11.23 12.79
N ARG A 41 -9.66 10.41 11.72
CA ARG A 41 -8.57 9.48 11.33
C ARG A 41 -7.23 10.20 11.14
N GLN A 42 -7.27 11.38 10.54
CA GLN A 42 -6.05 12.15 10.24
C GLN A 42 -5.34 12.53 11.55
N LEU A 43 -6.10 12.91 12.57
CA LEU A 43 -5.54 13.28 13.87
C LEU A 43 -4.92 12.07 14.57
N ASP A 44 -5.60 10.92 14.51
CA ASP A 44 -5.15 9.64 15.09
C ASP A 44 -3.89 9.08 14.41
N SER A 45 -3.56 9.51 13.18
CA SER A 45 -2.44 8.96 12.40
C SER A 45 -1.05 9.43 12.85
N GLY A 46 -0.96 10.51 13.64
CA GLY A 46 0.30 11.10 14.05
C GLY A 46 1.21 11.56 12.89
N SER A 47 0.66 11.65 11.68
CA SER A 47 1.37 12.07 10.47
C SER A 47 0.64 13.20 9.74
N VAL A 48 1.41 14.12 9.17
CA VAL A 48 0.92 15.06 8.14
C VAL A 48 1.19 14.43 6.78
N VAL A 49 0.12 14.15 6.04
CA VAL A 49 0.21 13.46 4.75
C VAL A 49 0.27 14.47 3.62
N GLY A 50 1.35 14.42 2.84
CA GLY A 50 1.64 15.36 1.77
C GLY A 50 1.28 14.85 0.38
N HIS A 51 2.19 15.10 -0.55
CA HIS A 51 2.00 14.90 -1.98
C HIS A 51 1.81 13.42 -2.34
N LEU A 52 0.97 13.18 -3.34
CA LEU A 52 0.73 11.88 -3.94
C LEU A 52 1.55 11.75 -5.22
N SER A 53 2.33 10.67 -5.33
CA SER A 53 3.21 10.42 -6.47
C SER A 53 3.00 9.02 -7.04
N LEU A 54 3.08 8.91 -8.37
CA LEU A 54 3.31 7.62 -9.03
C LEU A 54 4.78 7.25 -8.78
N TYR A 55 5.02 6.31 -7.88
CA TYR A 55 6.36 6.04 -7.38
C TYR A 55 6.61 4.54 -7.23
N ALA A 56 7.11 3.92 -8.30
CA ALA A 56 7.41 2.49 -8.32
C ALA A 56 8.38 2.02 -7.21
N PRO A 57 9.41 2.80 -6.81
CA PRO A 57 10.24 2.40 -5.66
C PRO A 57 9.45 2.29 -4.35
N GLY A 58 8.38 3.08 -4.18
CA GLY A 58 7.49 2.97 -3.01
C GLY A 58 6.71 1.65 -3.01
N PHE A 59 6.31 1.16 -4.18
CA PHE A 59 5.69 -0.15 -4.34
C PHE A 59 6.64 -1.29 -3.95
N ARG A 60 7.88 -1.25 -4.45
CA ARG A 60 8.93 -2.21 -4.07
C ARG A 60 9.18 -2.20 -2.56
N SER A 61 9.33 -1.02 -1.97
CA SER A 61 9.54 -0.87 -0.53
C SER A 61 8.39 -1.46 0.28
N LEU A 62 7.14 -1.29 -0.16
CA LEU A 62 5.99 -1.88 0.52
C LEU A 62 6.02 -3.42 0.47
N LEU A 63 6.36 -4.02 -0.67
CA LEU A 63 6.49 -5.47 -0.80
C LEU A 63 7.56 -6.03 0.15
N ASN A 64 8.73 -5.39 0.20
CA ASN A 64 9.81 -5.77 1.11
C ASN A 64 9.41 -5.62 2.57
N TRP A 65 8.73 -4.52 2.91
CA TRP A 65 8.25 -4.28 4.27
C TRP A 65 7.22 -5.33 4.71
N VAL A 66 6.26 -5.69 3.85
CA VAL A 66 5.31 -6.78 4.16
C VAL A 66 6.05 -8.10 4.40
N LYS A 67 7.07 -8.37 3.59
CA LYS A 67 7.93 -9.55 3.74
C LYS A 67 8.64 -9.59 5.11
N GLU A 68 9.25 -8.48 5.50
CA GLU A 68 10.04 -8.36 6.73
C GLU A 68 9.17 -8.35 8.00
N GLU A 69 8.03 -7.66 7.97
CA GLU A 69 7.20 -7.43 9.17
C GLU A 69 6.12 -8.49 9.38
N TYR A 70 5.61 -9.12 8.32
CA TYR A 70 4.43 -10.01 8.40
C TYR A 70 4.74 -11.47 8.08
N ASN A 71 5.97 -11.92 8.37
CA ASN A 71 6.39 -13.31 8.19
C ASN A 71 6.30 -13.78 6.73
N ASN A 72 6.60 -12.88 5.79
CA ASN A 72 6.70 -13.17 4.35
C ASN A 72 5.53 -14.02 3.80
N PRO A 73 4.28 -13.52 3.87
CA PRO A 73 3.13 -14.24 3.35
C PRO A 73 3.23 -14.35 1.82
N GLN A 74 2.50 -15.28 1.23
CA GLN A 74 2.31 -15.27 -0.22
C GLN A 74 1.55 -14.00 -0.62
N ILE A 75 2.11 -13.20 -1.54
CA ILE A 75 1.49 -11.95 -1.99
C ILE A 75 0.96 -12.10 -3.40
N PHE A 76 -0.28 -11.66 -3.63
CA PHE A 76 -0.85 -11.45 -4.95
C PHE A 76 -1.15 -9.97 -5.14
N VAL A 77 -0.61 -9.37 -6.20
CA VAL A 77 -1.00 -8.00 -6.59
C VAL A 77 -2.36 -8.09 -7.26
N THR A 78 -3.42 -7.77 -6.50
CA THR A 78 -4.80 -7.91 -6.95
C THR A 78 -5.29 -6.70 -7.73
N GLU A 79 -4.70 -5.53 -7.49
CA GLU A 79 -4.93 -4.34 -8.31
C GLU A 79 -3.68 -3.47 -8.43
N ASN A 80 -3.44 -2.99 -9.65
CA ASN A 80 -2.44 -1.98 -9.98
C ASN A 80 -2.86 -1.28 -11.27
N GLY A 81 -2.68 0.04 -11.37
CA GLY A 81 -3.06 0.74 -12.59
C GLY A 81 -2.93 2.25 -12.54
N LEU A 82 -3.15 2.86 -13.70
CA LEU A 82 -3.11 4.30 -13.87
C LEU A 82 -4.31 4.76 -14.71
N ILE A 83 -5.05 5.74 -14.17
CA ILE A 83 -6.01 6.48 -14.96
C ILE A 83 -5.27 7.33 -16.00
N ASP A 84 -5.66 7.15 -17.25
CA ASP A 84 -5.15 7.92 -18.38
C ASP A 84 -6.33 8.22 -19.30
N ASN A 85 -6.46 9.49 -19.66
CA ASN A 85 -7.54 10.01 -20.51
C ASN A 85 -7.14 10.03 -21.98
N SER A 86 -5.92 9.58 -22.32
CA SER A 86 -5.57 9.24 -23.70
C SER A 86 -6.49 8.13 -24.21
N GLU A 87 -7.07 8.30 -25.39
CA GLU A 87 -7.93 7.26 -25.99
C GLU A 87 -7.08 6.07 -26.46
N PHE A 88 -6.27 6.28 -27.50
CA PHE A 88 -5.51 5.21 -28.17
C PHE A 88 -4.01 5.23 -27.87
N GLU A 89 -3.46 6.37 -27.48
CA GLU A 89 -2.02 6.54 -27.23
C GLU A 89 -1.71 6.64 -25.73
N ASP A 90 -1.84 5.53 -25.01
CA ASP A 90 -1.67 5.46 -23.55
C ASP A 90 -0.23 5.13 -23.11
N THR A 91 0.74 5.78 -23.75
CA THR A 91 2.18 5.61 -23.46
C THR A 91 2.54 5.82 -21.99
N ARG A 92 1.82 6.70 -21.28
CA ARG A 92 2.01 6.93 -19.86
C ARG A 92 1.57 5.73 -19.01
N ARG A 93 0.47 5.06 -19.38
CA ARG A 93 0.02 3.82 -18.73
C ARG A 93 0.99 2.68 -19.00
N ILE A 94 1.53 2.58 -20.22
CA ILE A 94 2.57 1.62 -20.57
C ILE A 94 3.82 1.83 -19.70
N GLN A 95 4.31 3.07 -19.59
CA GLN A 95 5.47 3.39 -18.76
C GLN A 95 5.20 3.10 -17.27
N TYR A 96 4.00 3.40 -16.79
CA TYR A 96 3.60 3.07 -15.42
C TYR A 96 3.72 1.57 -15.14
N TYR A 97 3.14 0.72 -16.00
CA TYR A 97 3.24 -0.73 -15.79
C TYR A 97 4.66 -1.24 -15.93
N HIS A 98 5.44 -0.70 -16.87
CA HIS A 98 6.85 -1.04 -16.99
C HIS A 98 7.60 -0.79 -15.66
N ASP A 99 7.46 0.41 -15.09
CA ASP A 99 8.19 0.78 -13.88
C ASP A 99 7.73 -0.02 -12.65
N TYR A 100 6.42 -0.29 -12.52
CA TYR A 100 5.89 -1.06 -11.39
C TYR A 100 6.20 -2.55 -11.50
N LEU A 101 6.19 -3.13 -12.70
CA LEU A 101 6.61 -4.51 -12.93
C LEU A 101 8.11 -4.68 -12.70
N GLN A 102 8.93 -3.69 -13.07
CA GLN A 102 10.34 -3.65 -12.71
C GLN A 102 10.52 -3.63 -11.18
N GLY A 103 9.79 -2.76 -10.47
CA GLY A 103 9.80 -2.72 -9.01
C GLY A 103 9.37 -4.04 -8.35
N LEU A 104 8.38 -4.74 -8.94
CA LEU A 104 7.96 -6.07 -8.50
C LEU A 104 9.06 -7.11 -8.71
N LEU A 105 9.68 -7.13 -9.90
CA LEU A 105 10.78 -8.04 -10.23
C LEU A 105 11.94 -7.89 -9.23
N GLU A 106 12.31 -6.65 -8.93
CA GLU A 106 13.36 -6.32 -7.96
C GLU A 106 12.98 -6.56 -6.49
N ALA A 107 11.71 -6.82 -6.18
CA ALA A 107 11.28 -7.27 -4.85
C ALA A 107 11.40 -8.79 -4.70
N ILE A 108 11.34 -9.54 -5.81
CA ILE A 108 11.47 -11.00 -5.82
C ILE A 108 12.93 -11.42 -5.60
N TYR A 109 13.87 -10.68 -6.18
CA TYR A 109 15.33 -10.95 -6.14
C TYR A 109 16.07 -9.98 -5.22
#